data_AF-A0A7J0F139-F1
#
_entry.id   AF-A0A7J0F139-F1
#
_cell.length_a   1.000
_cell.length_b   1.000
_cell.length_c   1.000
_cell.angle_alpha   90.00
_cell.angle_beta   90.00
_cell.angle_gamma   90.00
#
_symmetry.space_group_name_H-M   'P 1'
#
loop_
_entity.id
_entity.type
_entity.pdbx_description
1 polymer ?
#
loop_
_entity_poly.entity_id
_entity_poly.type
_entity_poly.pdbx_seq_one_letter_code
_entity_poly.pdbx_strand_id
1 'polypeptide(L)' 'MAEQKKKPAAKIEQLRPLAEGLNLTVKVVSSKMIMPRGRGDGNQGRQMRLAECLVGDETGIVVFTARNDQGLL' A
#
# COMPACT_ATOMS: atom_id res chain seq x y z
N MET A 1 -21.35 -3.92 25.34
CA MET A 1 -21.25 -3.84 23.87
C MET A 1 -20.79 -2.42 23.55
N ALA A 2 -19.48 -2.19 23.39
CA ALA A 2 -18.98 -0.85 23.08
C ALA A 2 -19.16 -0.60 21.57
N GLU A 3 -19.97 0.38 21.21
CA GLU A 3 -20.15 0.80 19.83
C GLU A 3 -18.85 1.45 19.34
N GLN A 4 -18.07 0.69 18.58
CA GLN A 4 -16.81 1.16 18.02
C GLN A 4 -17.16 2.12 16.88
N LYS A 5 -17.15 3.43 17.17
CA LYS A 5 -17.33 4.51 16.17
C LYS A 5 -16.32 4.29 15.04
N LYS A 6 -16.78 3.68 13.94
CA LYS A 6 -15.95 3.41 12.76
C LYS A 6 -15.58 4.77 12.16
N LYS A 7 -14.29 5.14 12.20
CA LYS A 7 -13.83 6.39 11.55
C LYS A 7 -14.25 6.36 10.07
N PRO A 8 -14.78 7.48 9.53
CA PRO A 8 -15.13 7.56 8.13
C PRO A 8 -13.89 7.32 7.26
N ALA A 9 -14.07 6.67 6.11
CA ALA A 9 -12.99 6.46 5.16
C ALA A 9 -12.54 7.83 4.59
N ALA A 10 -11.24 8.08 4.62
CA ALA A 10 -10.65 9.28 4.01
C ALA A 10 -10.61 9.12 2.48
N LYS A 11 -10.48 10.26 1.79
CA LYS A 11 -10.27 10.34 0.35
C LYS A 11 -8.80 10.60 0.01
N ILE A 12 -8.38 10.24 -1.19
CA ILE A 12 -6.99 10.42 -1.63
C ILE A 12 -6.54 11.89 -1.57
N GLU A 13 -7.39 12.84 -1.97
CA GLU A 13 -7.06 14.28 -1.93
C GLU A 13 -6.75 14.83 -0.51
N GLN A 14 -7.22 14.13 0.52
CA GLN A 14 -7.05 14.51 1.93
C GLN A 14 -5.75 13.98 2.53
N LEU A 15 -5.00 13.16 1.80
CA LEU A 15 -3.73 12.63 2.26
C LEU A 15 -2.73 13.75 2.51
N ARG A 16 -2.01 13.64 3.61
CA ARG A 16 -0.94 14.54 4.02
C ARG A 16 0.25 13.70 4.49
N PRO A 17 1.50 14.17 4.26
CA PRO A 17 2.66 13.55 4.86
C PRO A 17 2.48 13.41 6.38
N LEU A 18 3.02 12.33 6.95
CA LEU A 18 2.96 12.01 8.39
C LEU A 18 1.56 11.68 8.96
N ALA A 19 0.51 11.63 8.14
CA ALA A 19 -0.79 11.15 8.59
C ALA A 19 -0.81 9.61 8.71
N GLU A 20 -1.34 9.09 9.81
CA GLU A 20 -1.39 7.66 10.11
C GLU A 20 -2.79 7.22 10.60
N GLY A 21 -3.08 5.92 10.54
CA GLY A 21 -4.35 5.36 11.04
C GLY A 21 -5.58 5.74 10.20
N LEU A 22 -5.37 5.97 8.89
CA LEU A 22 -6.43 6.29 7.93
C LEU A 22 -6.98 5.01 7.29
N ASN A 23 -8.28 4.98 7.06
CA ASN A 23 -8.94 3.97 6.26
C ASN A 23 -9.25 4.57 4.89
N LEU A 24 -8.85 3.89 3.82
CA LEU A 24 -9.11 4.30 2.44
C LEU A 24 -9.85 3.17 1.71
N THR A 25 -10.74 3.53 0.79
CA THR A 25 -11.32 2.59 -0.18
C THR A 25 -10.85 3.02 -1.55
N VAL A 26 -10.01 2.21 -2.17
CA VAL A 26 -9.35 2.53 -3.44
C VAL A 26 -9.42 1.34 -4.38
N LYS A 27 -9.42 1.62 -5.68
CA LYS A 27 -9.27 0.63 -6.74
C LYS A 27 -7.80 0.49 -7.10
N VAL A 28 -7.35 -0.74 -7.30
CA VAL A 28 -6.05 -1.03 -7.90
C VAL A 28 -6.18 -0.90 -9.41
N VAL A 29 -5.38 -0.01 -10.00
CA VAL A 29 -5.35 0.23 -11.45
C VAL A 29 -4.28 -0.63 -12.11
N SER A 30 -3.10 -0.70 -11.51
CA SER A 30 -2.00 -1.56 -11.96
C SER A 30 -1.11 -1.95 -10.78
N SER A 31 -0.43 -3.09 -10.90
CA SER A 31 0.58 -3.55 -9.96
C SER A 31 1.82 -4.03 -10.72
N LYS A 32 3.00 -3.65 -10.23
CA LYS A 32 4.27 -4.07 -10.79
C LYS A 32 5.15 -4.59 -9.67
N MET A 33 5.56 -5.85 -9.78
CA MET A 33 6.54 -6.44 -8.88
C MET A 33 7.89 -5.73 -9.03
N ILE A 34 8.38 -5.17 -7.93
CA ILE A 34 9.71 -4.59 -7.82
C ILE A 34 10.57 -5.60 -7.05
N MET A 35 11.37 -6.36 -7.79
CA MET A 35 12.34 -7.26 -7.18
C MET A 35 13.48 -6.40 -6.61
N PRO A 36 13.74 -6.42 -5.29
CA PRO A 36 14.94 -5.79 -4.76
C PRO A 36 16.14 -6.46 -5.42
N ARG A 37 17.01 -5.69 -6.09
CA ARG A 37 18.26 -6.21 -6.63
C ARG A 37 19.06 -6.80 -5.47
N GLY A 38 19.13 -8.14 -5.40
CA GLY A 38 19.94 -8.83 -4.41
C GLY A 38 21.40 -8.42 -4.60
N ARG A 39 22.02 -7.84 -3.57
CA ARG A 39 23.47 -7.87 -3.48
C ARG A 39 23.84 -9.33 -3.24
N GLY A 40 24.62 -9.90 -4.14
CA GLY A 40 25.25 -11.18 -3.93
C GLY A 40 26.02 -11.18 -2.61
N ASP A 41 26.14 -12.37 -2.05
CA ASP A 41 26.88 -12.72 -0.84
C ASP A 41 26.11 -12.59 0.48
N GLY A 42 25.69 -13.75 0.98
CA GLY A 42 25.50 -13.96 2.42
C GLY A 42 24.04 -14.10 2.85
N ASN A 43 23.65 -15.36 3.07
CA ASN A 43 22.65 -15.79 4.05
C ASN A 43 21.22 -15.24 3.90
N GLN A 44 20.40 -15.91 3.08
CA GLN A 44 18.92 -15.94 3.11
C GLN A 44 18.22 -14.69 3.68
N GLY A 45 18.63 -13.50 3.23
CA GLY A 45 18.02 -12.25 3.60
C GLY A 45 16.65 -12.17 2.94
N ARG A 46 15.62 -12.61 3.67
CA ARG A 46 14.17 -12.44 3.44
C ARG A 46 13.88 -11.90 2.04
N GLN A 47 13.45 -12.78 1.13
CA GLN A 47 12.90 -12.41 -0.19
C GLN A 47 11.69 -11.47 0.01
N MET A 48 11.97 -10.19 0.24
CA MET A 48 10.96 -9.18 0.43
C MET A 48 10.38 -8.86 -0.94
N ARG A 49 9.21 -9.41 -1.21
CA ARG A 49 8.44 -9.09 -2.41
C ARG A 49 7.87 -7.70 -2.22
N LEU A 50 8.31 -6.73 -3.02
CA LEU A 50 7.70 -5.41 -3.09
C LEU A 50 6.90 -5.34 -4.38
N ALA A 51 5.76 -4.67 -4.35
CA ALA A 51 5.04 -4.27 -5.54
C ALA A 51 4.76 -2.77 -5.48
N GLU A 52 5.00 -2.09 -6.58
CA GLU A 52 4.54 -0.73 -6.81
C GLU A 52 3.16 -0.83 -7.44
N CYS A 53 2.15 -0.31 -6.75
CA CYS A 53 0.77 -0.35 -7.18
C CYS A 53 0.29 1.07 -7.44
N LEU A 54 -0.34 1.30 -8.58
CA LEU A 54 -1.10 2.51 -8.84
C LEU A 54 -2.52 2.30 -8.30
N VAL A 55 -2.93 3.09 -7.30
CA VAL A 55 -4.24 2.95 -6.66
C VAL A 55 -4.96 4.30 -6.62
N GLY A 56 -6.28 4.28 -6.75
CA GLY A 56 -7.06 5.51 -6.90
C GLY A 56 -8.50 5.40 -6.44
N ASP A 57 -9.11 6.55 -6.17
CA ASP A 57 -10.55 6.75 -6.01
C ASP A 57 -11.00 7.91 -6.92
N GLU A 58 -12.23 8.39 -6.78
CA GLU A 58 -12.73 9.50 -7.60
C GLU A 58 -12.01 10.84 -7.37
N THR A 59 -11.22 10.97 -6.30
CA THR A 59 -10.53 12.21 -5.92
C THR A 59 -9.07 12.25 -6.36
N GLY A 60 -8.47 11.11 -6.70
CA GLY A 60 -7.09 11.08 -7.15
C GLY A 60 -6.47 9.69 -7.27
N ILE A 61 -5.18 9.68 -7.58
CA ILE A 61 -4.37 8.47 -7.73
C ILE A 61 -3.06 8.66 -6.97
N VAL A 62 -2.60 7.61 -6.29
CA VAL A 62 -1.31 7.57 -5.59
C VAL A 62 -0.53 6.31 -5.93
N VAL A 63 0.79 6.39 -5.76
CA VAL A 63 1.67 5.23 -5.80
C VAL A 63 1.70 4.60 -4.40
N PHE A 64 1.30 3.34 -4.32
CA PHE A 64 1.28 2.54 -3.09
C PHE A 64 2.32 1.43 -3.17
N THR A 65 3.24 1.37 -2.21
CA THR A 65 4.18 0.25 -2.11
C THR A 65 3.57 -0.86 -1.26
N ALA A 66 3.12 -1.94 -1.92
CA ALA A 66 2.65 -3.14 -1.24
C ALA A 66 3.85 -4.02 -0.86
N ARG A 67 3.79 -4.66 0.32
CA ARG A 67 4.84 -5.54 0.83
C ARG A 67 4.32 -6.97 0.97
N ASN A 68 5.13 -7.95 0.59
CA ASN A 68 4.81 -9.37 0.59
C ASN A 68 3.53 -9.68 -0.22
N ASP A 69 2.61 -10.46 0.36
CA ASP A 69 1.41 -10.95 -0.33
C ASP A 69 0.29 -9.89 -0.40
N GLN A 70 0.52 -8.69 0.13
CA GLN A 70 -0.45 -7.58 0.11
C GLN A 70 -0.72 -7.05 -1.31
N GLY A 71 0.21 -7.30 -2.25
CA GLY A 71 0.09 -6.90 -3.65
C GLY A 71 -0.33 -8.01 -4.60
N LEU A 72 -0.60 -9.23 -4.10
CA LEU A 72 -1.07 -10.34 -4.91
C LEU A 72 -2.59 -10.21 -5.08
N LEU A 73 -3.02 -9.67 -6.23
CA LEU A 73 -4.40 -9.68 -6.71
C LEU A 73 -4.46 -10.44 -8.03
#